data_AF-A0A4Q7WMV5-F1
#
_entry.id   AF-A0A4Q7WMV5-F1
#
_cell.length_a   1.000
_cell.length_b   1.000
_cell.length_c   1.000
_cell.angle_alpha   90.00
_cell.angle_beta   90.00
_cell.angle_gamma   90.00
#
_symmetry.space_group_name_H-M   'P 1'
#
loop_
_entity.id
_entity.type
_entity.pdbx_description
1 polymer ?
#
loop_
_entity_poly.entity_id
_entity_poly.type
_entity_poly.pdbx_seq_one_letter_code
_entity_poly.pdbx_strand_id
1 'polypeptide(L)'
;MTVNGEITSLPEIDAGLAAAALAVFAHRHEVVHLLYAASDEPDALARIGDLLRVDETTIARVLDQPLRWMLPQFRTELETIASMPDPTITVPAVDPAVDLEPAPTS
;
A
#
# COMPACT_ATOMS: atom_id res chain seq x y z
N MET A 1 -8.69 14.85 -10.98
CA MET A 1 -9.10 15.79 -12.05
C MET A 1 -10.26 15.16 -12.83
N THR A 2 -11.22 15.95 -13.29
CA THR A 2 -12.37 15.46 -14.09
C THR A 2 -12.27 16.03 -15.49
N VAL A 3 -12.29 15.18 -16.51
CA VAL A 3 -12.33 15.60 -17.91
C VAL A 3 -13.56 14.94 -18.53
N ASN A 4 -14.50 15.74 -19.04
CA ASN A 4 -15.79 15.27 -19.60
C ASN A 4 -16.66 14.42 -18.64
N GLY A 5 -16.63 14.70 -17.34
CA GLY A 5 -17.41 13.94 -16.34
C GLY A 5 -16.81 12.60 -15.93
N GLU A 6 -15.73 12.16 -16.61
CA GLU A 6 -14.92 11.02 -16.21
C GLU A 6 -13.92 11.47 -15.16
N ILE A 7 -13.88 10.81 -14.00
CA ILE A 7 -12.81 11.02 -13.00
C ILE A 7 -11.54 10.40 -13.59
N THR A 8 -10.57 11.24 -13.99
CA THR A 8 -9.34 10.80 -14.70
C THR A 8 -8.13 10.63 -13.80
N SER A 9 -8.30 10.77 -12.48
CA SER A 9 -7.22 10.62 -11.50
C SER A 9 -7.67 9.72 -10.36
N LEU A 10 -6.72 9.09 -9.67
CA LEU A 10 -7.02 8.41 -8.42
C LEU A 10 -7.58 9.41 -7.39
N PRO A 11 -8.48 9.00 -6.49
CA PRO A 11 -8.75 9.78 -5.28
C PRO A 11 -7.46 9.90 -4.46
N GLU A 12 -7.41 10.87 -3.55
CA GLU A 12 -6.28 11.03 -2.63
C GLU A 12 -6.19 9.80 -1.72
N ILE A 13 -5.14 9.00 -1.89
CA ILE A 13 -4.97 7.68 -1.24
C ILE A 13 -3.58 7.59 -0.61
N ASP A 14 -3.49 6.87 0.50
CA ASP A 14 -2.22 6.65 1.19
C ASP A 14 -1.33 5.60 0.51
N ALA A 15 -0.03 5.66 0.78
CA ALA A 15 0.97 4.75 0.20
C ALA A 15 0.70 3.28 0.53
N GLY A 16 0.16 3.00 1.73
CA GLY A 16 -0.20 1.65 2.16
C GLY A 16 -1.34 1.06 1.32
N LEU A 17 -2.40 1.83 1.10
CA LEU A 17 -3.51 1.42 0.23
C LEU A 17 -3.07 1.22 -1.22
N ALA A 18 -2.20 2.09 -1.73
CA ALA A 18 -1.64 1.95 -3.08
C ALA A 18 -0.79 0.67 -3.21
N ALA A 19 0.05 0.37 -2.22
CA ALA A 19 0.85 -0.85 -2.18
C ALA A 19 -0.01 -2.11 -2.10
N ALA A 20 -1.05 -2.10 -1.26
CA ALA A 20 -1.99 -3.21 -1.14
C ALA A 20 -2.77 -3.46 -2.45
N ALA A 21 -3.19 -2.39 -3.14
CA ALA A 21 -3.85 -2.49 -4.45
C ALA A 21 -2.92 -3.15 -5.49
N LEU A 22 -1.64 -2.80 -5.50
CA LEU A 22 -0.64 -3.43 -6.37
C LEU A 22 -0.43 -4.91 -6.03
N ALA A 23 -0.42 -5.27 -4.74
CA ALA A 23 -0.30 -6.67 -4.29
C ALA A 23 -1.50 -7.52 -4.73
N VAL A 24 -2.72 -6.97 -4.59
CA VAL A 24 -3.97 -7.58 -5.10
C VAL A 24 -3.90 -7.75 -6.61
N PHE A 25 -3.43 -6.75 -7.35
CA PHE A 25 -3.29 -6.84 -8.80
C PHE A 25 -2.27 -7.91 -9.24
N ALA A 26 -1.15 -8.02 -8.53
CA ALA A 26 -0.11 -9.02 -8.80
C ALA A 26 -0.67 -10.44 -8.67
N HIS A 27 -1.57 -10.67 -7.71
CA HIS A 27 -2.22 -11.96 -7.44
C HIS A 27 -3.69 -11.99 -7.89
N ARG A 28 -4.06 -11.19 -8.90
CA ARG A 28 -5.46 -10.98 -9.31
C ARG A 28 -6.22 -12.28 -9.61
N HIS A 29 -5.54 -13.30 -10.12
CA HIS A 29 -6.18 -14.57 -10.44
C HIS A 29 -6.51 -15.35 -9.16
N GLU A 30 -5.53 -15.45 -8.26
CA GLU A 30 -5.69 -16.09 -6.95
C GLU A 30 -6.74 -15.37 -6.11
N VAL A 31 -6.71 -14.03 -6.08
CA VAL A 31 -7.69 -13.21 -5.36
C VAL A 31 -9.11 -13.47 -5.89
N VAL A 32 -9.32 -13.47 -7.21
CA VAL A 32 -10.63 -13.79 -7.80
C VAL A 32 -11.08 -15.21 -7.42
N HIS A 33 -10.18 -16.19 -7.47
CA HIS A 33 -10.50 -17.55 -7.04
C HIS A 33 -10.90 -17.63 -5.56
N LEU A 34 -10.20 -16.92 -4.68
CA LEU A 34 -10.52 -16.88 -3.25
C LEU A 34 -11.87 -16.20 -2.99
N LEU A 35 -12.19 -15.11 -3.70
CA LEU A 35 -13.49 -14.45 -3.62
C LEU A 35 -14.63 -15.39 -3.99
N TYR A 36 -14.49 -16.18 -5.06
CA TYR A 36 -15.51 -17.15 -5.49
C TYR A 36 -15.60 -18.39 -4.59
N ALA A 37 -14.52 -18.76 -3.90
CA ALA A 37 -14.46 -19.94 -3.05
C ALA A 37 -14.82 -19.67 -1.59
N ALA A 38 -14.95 -18.40 -1.20
CA ALA A 38 -15.30 -18.00 0.15
C ALA A 38 -16.78 -18.26 0.47
N SER A 39 -17.06 -18.57 1.72
CA SER A 39 -18.43 -18.81 2.21
C SER A 39 -19.19 -17.50 2.43
N ASP A 40 -18.47 -16.46 2.85
CA ASP A 40 -18.94 -15.11 3.12
C ASP A 40 -17.80 -14.10 2.95
N GLU A 41 -18.11 -12.81 3.12
CA GLU A 41 -17.14 -11.73 2.96
C GLU A 41 -15.99 -11.78 4.00
N PRO A 42 -16.23 -11.97 5.32
CA PRO A 42 -15.15 -12.18 6.28
C PRO A 42 -14.19 -13.32 5.91
N ASP A 43 -14.71 -14.47 5.47
CA ASP A 43 -13.90 -15.62 5.01
C ASP A 43 -13.02 -15.22 3.80
N ALA A 44 -13.57 -14.47 2.83
CA ALA A 44 -12.80 -13.95 1.71
C ALA A 44 -11.67 -13.01 2.16
N LEU A 45 -11.98 -12.03 3.02
CA LEU A 45 -11.02 -11.05 3.51
C LEU A 45 -9.87 -11.71 4.26
N ALA A 46 -10.16 -12.66 5.14
CA ALA A 46 -9.16 -13.42 5.89
C ALA A 46 -8.23 -14.19 4.95
N ARG A 47 -8.77 -14.93 3.97
CA ARG A 47 -7.97 -15.70 3.01
C ARG A 47 -7.08 -14.84 2.12
N ILE A 48 -7.59 -13.69 1.67
CA ILE A 48 -6.83 -12.75 0.86
C ILE A 48 -5.75 -12.06 1.71
N GLY A 49 -6.09 -11.68 2.95
CA GLY A 49 -5.13 -11.12 3.90
C GLY A 49 -3.98 -12.08 4.20
N ASP A 50 -4.27 -13.36 4.41
CA ASP A 50 -3.26 -14.41 4.61
C ASP A 50 -2.35 -14.60 3.38
N LEU A 51 -2.94 -14.60 2.18
CA LEU A 51 -2.20 -14.71 0.92
C LEU A 51 -1.23 -13.54 0.74
N LEU A 52 -1.71 -12.31 0.99
CA LEU A 52 -0.98 -11.08 0.66
C LEU A 52 -0.16 -10.53 1.84
N ARG A 53 -0.34 -11.06 3.05
CA ARG A 53 0.23 -10.53 4.30
C ARG A 53 -0.16 -9.08 4.55
N VAL A 54 -1.42 -8.76 4.26
CA VAL A 54 -2.05 -7.44 4.45
C VAL A 54 -3.24 -7.62 5.39
N ASP A 55 -3.51 -6.63 6.24
CA ASP A 55 -4.65 -6.72 7.15
C ASP A 55 -5.99 -6.70 6.39
N GLU A 56 -6.99 -7.37 6.95
CA GLU A 56 -8.32 -7.52 6.36
C GLU A 56 -9.01 -6.18 6.09
N THR A 57 -8.79 -5.16 6.93
CA THR A 57 -9.41 -3.83 6.76
C THR A 57 -8.83 -3.09 5.56
N THR A 58 -7.52 -3.23 5.32
CA THR A 58 -6.87 -2.70 4.12
C THR A 58 -7.32 -3.46 2.88
N ILE A 59 -7.49 -4.79 2.94
CA ILE A 59 -8.04 -5.57 1.83
C ILE A 59 -9.48 -5.11 1.51
N ALA A 60 -10.33 -4.94 2.52
CA ALA A 60 -11.69 -4.43 2.32
C ALA A 60 -11.66 -3.05 1.63
N ARG A 61 -10.80 -2.14 2.10
CA ARG A 61 -10.59 -0.82 1.47
C ARG A 61 -10.14 -0.92 0.01
N VAL A 62 -9.30 -1.91 -0.34
CA VAL A 62 -8.88 -2.15 -1.73
C VAL A 62 -10.04 -2.69 -2.57
N LEU A 63 -10.82 -3.64 -2.06
CA LEU A 63 -11.95 -4.23 -2.76
C LEU A 63 -13.11 -3.25 -2.96
N ASP A 64 -13.25 -2.25 -2.09
CA ASP A 64 -14.17 -1.13 -2.26
C ASP A 64 -13.76 -0.16 -3.39
N GLN A 65 -12.53 -0.28 -3.93
CA GLN A 65 -12.06 0.62 -4.97
C GLN A 65 -12.65 0.28 -6.35
N PRO A 66 -12.84 1.28 -7.22
CA PRO A 66 -13.27 1.05 -8.57
C PRO A 66 -12.32 0.12 -9.36
N LEU A 67 -12.87 -0.89 -10.04
CA LEU A 67 -12.09 -1.85 -10.86
C LEU A 67 -11.16 -1.19 -11.88
N ARG A 68 -11.45 0.05 -12.31
CA ARG A 68 -10.57 0.83 -13.19
C ARG A 68 -9.16 1.03 -12.62
N TRP A 69 -8.95 0.93 -11.31
CA TRP A 69 -7.59 0.95 -10.70
C TRP A 69 -6.72 -0.20 -11.20
N MET A 70 -7.31 -1.28 -11.69
CA MET A 70 -6.60 -2.41 -12.29
C MET A 70 -6.18 -2.15 -13.75
N LEU A 71 -6.52 -0.99 -14.33
CA LEU A 71 -6.08 -0.64 -15.68
C LEU A 71 -4.61 -0.19 -15.69
N PRO A 72 -3.87 -0.44 -16.78
CA PRO A 72 -2.45 -0.10 -16.85
C PRO A 72 -2.12 1.36 -16.54
N GLN A 73 -2.96 2.32 -16.94
CA GLN A 73 -2.68 3.75 -16.69
C GLN A 73 -2.70 4.12 -15.19
N PHE A 74 -3.56 3.47 -14.39
CA PHE A 74 -3.67 3.74 -12.97
C PHE A 74 -2.62 2.96 -12.18
N ARG A 75 -2.13 1.83 -12.72
CA ARG A 75 -1.04 1.07 -12.13
C ARG A 75 0.23 1.91 -11.95
N THR A 76 0.65 2.66 -12.96
CA THR A 76 1.84 3.53 -12.87
C THR A 76 1.66 4.63 -11.82
N GLU A 77 0.45 5.17 -11.68
CA GLU A 77 0.12 6.16 -10.65
C GLU A 77 0.18 5.52 -9.24
N LEU A 78 -0.36 4.31 -9.07
CA LEU A 78 -0.27 3.53 -7.82
C LEU A 78 1.18 3.19 -7.44
N GLU A 79 2.00 2.77 -8.41
CA GLU A 79 3.43 2.48 -8.19
C GLU A 79 4.18 3.72 -7.70
N THR A 80 3.83 4.90 -8.21
CA THR A 80 4.40 6.18 -7.78
C THR A 80 3.99 6.50 -6.34
N ILE A 81 2.71 6.37 -5.99
CA ILE A 81 2.19 6.64 -4.64
C ILE A 81 2.75 5.65 -3.62
N ALA A 82 2.80 4.36 -3.95
CA ALA A 82 3.37 3.31 -3.10
C ALA A 82 4.88 3.50 -2.85
N SER A 83 5.57 4.20 -3.75
CA SER A 83 7.00 4.51 -3.59
C SER A 83 7.26 5.78 -2.77
N MET A 84 6.22 6.50 -2.36
CA MET A 84 6.38 7.68 -1.51
C MET A 84 6.85 7.24 -0.12
N PRO A 85 7.92 7.84 0.42
CA PRO A 85 8.35 7.55 1.78
C PRO A 85 7.21 7.92 2.73
N ASP A 86 6.83 6.98 3.59
CA ASP A 86 5.78 7.20 4.57
C ASP A 86 6.19 8.38 5.46
N PRO A 87 5.46 9.52 5.46
CA PRO A 87 5.85 10.71 6.22
C PRO A 87 5.87 10.45 7.73
N THR A 88 5.33 9.30 8.16
CA THR A 88 5.27 8.87 9.56
C THR A 88 6.58 8.21 10.04
N ILE A 89 7.48 7.79 9.14
CA ILE A 89 8.80 7.28 9.54
C ILE A 89 9.73 8.47 9.80
N THR A 90 9.54 9.09 10.97
CA THR A 90 10.60 9.89 11.58
C THR A 90 11.62 8.92 12.14
N VAL A 91 12.65 8.59 11.36
CA VAL A 91 13.89 8.02 11.92
C VAL A 91 14.44 9.04 12.90
N PRO A 92 14.56 8.75 14.22
CA PRO A 92 15.27 9.65 15.10
C PRO A 92 16.69 9.79 14.56
N ALA A 93 17.06 11.01 14.18
CA ALA A 93 18.42 11.33 13.79
C ALA A 93 19.33 10.91 14.95
N VAL A 94 20.17 9.91 14.70
CA VAL A 94 21.30 9.61 15.58
C VAL A 94 22.25 10.80 15.47
N ASP A 95 22.24 11.65 16.49
CA ASP A 95 23.15 12.78 16.63
C ASP A 95 24.60 12.24 16.67
N PRO A 96 25.47 12.52 15.68
CA PRO A 96 26.86 12.11 15.75
C PRO A 96 27.64 13.18 16.52
N ALA A 97 27.37 13.29 17.82
CA ALA A 97 28.10 14.17 18.73
C ALA A 97 28.55 13.38 19.96
N VAL A 98 29.50 12.46 19.76
CA VAL A 98 30.45 12.11 20.81
C VAL A 98 31.80 12.65 20.38
N ASP A 99 32.04 13.83 20.95
CA ASP A 99 33.23 14.66 20.95
C ASP A 99 34.49 13.85 21.32
N LEU A 100 35.58 14.10 20.59
CA LEU A 100 36.91 13.59 20.91
C LEU A 100 37.43 14.28 22.19
N GLU A 101 37.60 13.53 23.27
CA GLU A 101 38.43 13.99 24.39
C GLU A 101 39.83 13.33 24.33
N PRO A 102 40.93 14.09 24.10
CA PRO A 102 42.29 13.57 24.25
C PRO A 102 42.72 13.62 25.73
N ALA A 103 43.08 12.47 26.28
CA ALA A 103 43.61 12.36 27.64
C ALA A 103 45.01 12.99 27.78
N PRO A 104 45.29 13.77 28.84
CA PRO A 104 46.59 14.40 29.06
C PRO A 104 47.63 13.39 29.57
N THR A 105 48.86 13.57 29.08
CA THR A 105 50.09 12.95 29.58
C THR A 105 50.43 13.42 30.99
N SER A 106 50.74 12.49 31.88
CA SER A 106 51.62 12.68 33.05
C SER A 106 52.29 11.37 33.43
#